data_AF-A0A2U3Z4G1-F1
#
_entry.id   AF-A0A2U3Z4G1-F1
#
_cell.length_a   1.000
_cell.length_b   1.000
_cell.length_c   1.000
_cell.angle_alpha   90.00
_cell.angle_beta   90.00
_cell.angle_gamma   90.00
#
_symmetry.space_group_name_H-M   'P 1'
#
loop_
_entity.id
_entity.type
_entity.pdbx_description
1 polymer ?
#
loop_
_entity_poly.entity_id
_entity_poly.type
_entity_poly.pdbx_seq_one_letter_code
_entity_poly.pdbx_strand_id
1 'polypeptide(L)'
;CTKTCGEGSRYRKVVCVDADKGSEVHGLRCDMSKRPVDHESCSLQPCEYVWITGEWSECSVTCGKGYKQRLVSCSEIYTGKENYEYSYQTTINCPGTQPPSVHPCYLRECPVSATWRVGNWGSCSVSCGVGVTHRSVQCLTNEDQPSHLCPADLKPEERKTCHNIYHCELPQNCKEVKRLKSTSEDGEYFLLIQGKLLKIFCVGMQSDHPKEYITLVHGDSENFSEVYGHRLHNPTECPYNGSRRDDCHCRKDYTAAGFSSFQKIRIDLTTMQIITTDLQFARTSEGHPVPFATAGDCYSAAKCPQGRFSINLYGTGLSLTESARWISQGNYAVSDIKKSPSQGRNCCLLTAFPQNF
;
A
#
# COMPACT_ATOMS: atom_id res chain seq x y z
N CYS A 1 80.11 22.65 27.68
CA CYS A 1 79.46 21.39 28.06
C CYS A 1 78.37 21.13 27.03
N THR A 2 78.10 19.87 26.63
CA THR A 2 77.08 19.51 25.62
C THR A 2 75.67 19.79 26.07
N LYS A 3 75.43 19.75 27.38
CA LYS A 3 74.19 20.20 28.02
C LYS A 3 74.40 21.51 28.75
N THR A 4 73.31 22.22 28.99
CA THR A 4 73.26 23.49 29.74
C THR A 4 72.93 23.31 31.22
N CYS A 5 72.42 22.13 31.62
CA CYS A 5 72.24 21.69 33.01
C CYS A 5 72.51 20.18 33.12
N GLY A 6 72.66 19.69 34.35
CA GLY A 6 72.90 18.27 34.64
C GLY A 6 74.22 17.74 34.09
N GLU A 7 74.27 16.43 33.82
CA GLU A 7 75.47 15.77 33.32
C GLU A 7 75.58 15.86 31.80
N GLY A 8 76.71 16.41 31.33
CA GLY A 8 77.11 16.44 29.94
C GLY A 8 78.61 16.18 29.77
N SER A 9 79.13 16.44 28.57
CA SER A 9 80.55 16.31 28.26
C SER A 9 81.05 17.58 27.57
N ARG A 10 82.31 17.97 27.77
CA ARG A 10 82.94 19.04 26.98
C ARG A 10 84.18 18.52 26.29
N TYR A 11 84.46 19.06 25.11
CA TYR A 11 85.54 18.61 24.24
C TYR A 11 86.56 19.73 24.07
N ARG A 12 87.83 19.37 23.96
CA ARG A 12 88.94 20.27 23.63
C ARG A 12 89.64 19.80 22.36
N LYS A 13 90.16 20.74 21.58
CA LYS A 13 90.99 20.39 20.41
C LYS A 13 92.36 19.92 20.91
N VAL A 14 92.71 18.68 20.60
CA VAL A 14 94.05 18.13 20.84
C VAL A 14 94.76 18.02 19.50
N VAL A 15 95.92 18.68 19.39
CA VAL A 15 96.72 18.75 18.17
C VAL A 15 98.13 18.21 18.43
N CYS A 16 98.75 17.59 17.42
CA CYS A 16 100.14 17.14 17.48
C CYS A 16 101.05 18.28 17.04
N VAL A 17 102.10 18.58 17.81
CA VAL A 17 103.02 19.68 17.52
C VAL A 17 104.46 19.17 17.46
N ASP A 18 105.26 19.77 16.59
CA ASP A 18 106.70 19.53 16.49
C ASP A 18 107.42 20.11 17.72
N ALA A 19 108.28 19.33 18.37
CA ALA A 19 108.88 19.71 19.66
C ALA A 19 109.88 20.88 19.56
N ASP A 20 110.57 21.01 18.42
CA ASP A 20 111.63 22.01 18.25
C ASP A 20 111.09 23.30 17.62
N LYS A 21 110.12 23.18 16.71
CA LYS A 21 109.56 24.33 15.96
C LYS A 21 108.20 24.79 16.49
N GLY A 22 107.51 23.99 17.30
CA GLY A 22 106.20 24.31 17.86
C GLY A 22 105.05 24.35 16.85
N SER A 23 105.27 23.99 15.58
CA SER A 23 104.24 23.99 14.54
C SER A 23 103.33 22.76 14.61
N GLU A 24 102.03 22.91 14.35
CA GLU A 24 101.07 21.81 14.25
C GLU A 24 101.45 20.87 13.08
N VAL A 25 101.56 19.57 13.37
CA VAL A 25 101.87 18.52 12.41
C VAL A 25 100.78 17.45 12.39
N HIS A 26 100.82 16.57 11.39
CA HIS A 26 99.81 15.53 11.24
C HIS A 26 99.78 14.56 12.43
N GLY A 27 98.59 14.26 12.97
CA GLY A 27 98.40 13.56 14.25
C GLY A 27 99.09 12.20 14.40
N LEU A 28 99.33 11.49 13.29
CA LEU A 28 100.05 10.20 13.26
C LEU A 28 101.55 10.33 13.58
N ARG A 29 102.12 11.54 13.57
CA ARG A 29 103.52 11.79 13.95
C ARG A 29 103.73 11.78 15.47
N CYS A 30 102.65 11.93 16.25
CA CYS A 30 102.67 11.73 17.69
C CYS A 30 102.25 10.29 18.04
N ASP A 31 102.81 9.75 19.12
CA ASP A 31 102.37 8.46 19.66
C ASP A 31 100.94 8.56 20.21
N MET A 32 100.02 7.83 19.58
CA MET A 32 98.61 7.83 19.92
C MET A 32 98.32 7.33 21.34
N SER A 33 99.19 6.48 21.89
CA SER A 33 99.06 5.96 23.28
C SER A 33 99.31 7.03 24.32
N LYS A 34 100.00 8.12 23.93
CA LYS A 34 100.31 9.28 24.77
C LYS A 34 99.42 10.48 24.45
N ARG A 35 98.44 10.34 23.57
CA ARG A 35 97.49 11.40 23.23
C ARG A 35 96.66 11.75 24.46
N PRO A 36 96.63 13.02 24.91
CA PRO A 36 95.77 13.44 26.01
C PRO A 36 94.29 13.22 25.70
N VAL A 37 93.50 12.90 26.74
CA VAL A 37 92.04 12.80 26.61
C VAL A 37 91.49 14.14 26.12
N ASP A 38 90.67 14.11 25.07
CA ASP A 38 90.10 15.27 24.39
C ASP A 38 88.69 15.62 24.87
N HIS A 39 88.13 14.84 25.78
CA HIS A 39 86.85 15.08 26.39
C HIS A 39 86.89 14.88 27.90
N GLU A 40 86.00 15.56 28.59
CA GLU A 40 85.77 15.35 30.02
C GLU A 40 84.30 15.49 30.33
N SER A 41 83.85 14.76 31.36
CA SER A 41 82.50 14.92 31.91
C SER A 41 82.39 16.26 32.61
N CYS A 42 81.30 16.97 32.36
CA CYS A 42 80.93 18.19 33.05
C CYS A 42 79.60 17.97 33.77
N SER A 43 79.64 18.14 35.09
CA SER A 43 78.45 18.16 35.94
C SER A 43 78.07 19.62 36.19
N LEU A 44 76.96 20.06 35.60
CA LEU A 44 76.38 21.37 35.82
C LEU A 44 75.29 21.30 36.90
N GLN A 45 74.73 22.45 37.28
CA GLN A 45 73.60 22.51 38.20
C GLN A 45 72.47 21.58 37.73
N PRO A 46 71.76 20.87 38.65
CA PRO A 46 70.62 20.04 38.30
C PRO A 46 69.59 20.82 37.47
N CYS A 47 68.98 20.12 36.53
CA CYS A 47 67.93 20.69 35.69
C CYS A 47 66.64 20.89 36.50
N GLU A 48 66.05 22.08 36.41
CA GLU A 48 64.78 22.39 37.06
C GLU A 48 63.61 22.21 36.08
N TYR A 49 62.56 21.54 36.54
CA TYR A 49 61.35 21.27 35.77
C TYR A 49 60.14 21.88 36.49
N VAL A 50 59.24 22.48 35.72
CA VAL A 50 58.00 23.08 36.24
C VAL A 50 56.79 22.64 35.44
N TRP A 51 55.64 22.59 36.11
CA TRP A 51 54.36 22.40 35.46
C TRP A 51 53.91 23.69 34.79
N ILE A 52 53.63 23.63 33.49
CA ILE A 52 53.04 24.71 32.72
C ILE A 52 51.59 24.33 32.42
N THR A 53 50.66 25.21 32.79
CA THR A 53 49.22 25.03 32.51
C THR A 53 48.74 26.11 31.55
N GLY A 54 48.00 25.71 30.52
CA GLY A 54 47.27 26.63 29.65
C GLY A 54 45.94 27.10 30.26
N GLU A 55 45.25 27.97 29.52
CA GLU A 55 43.92 28.45 29.86
C GLU A 55 42.86 27.34 29.82
N TRP A 56 41.80 27.51 30.61
CA TRP A 56 40.65 26.61 30.56
C TRP A 56 39.82 26.82 29.30
N SER A 57 39.38 25.72 28.69
CA SER A 57 38.40 25.73 27.61
C SER A 57 37.04 26.25 28.07
N GLU A 58 36.18 26.53 27.10
CA GLU A 58 34.74 26.65 27.36
C GLU A 58 34.18 25.33 27.93
N CYS A 59 33.01 25.42 28.56
CA CYS A 59 32.33 24.25 29.13
C CYS A 59 31.87 23.33 27.99
N SER A 60 32.01 22.01 28.17
CA SER A 60 31.64 21.00 27.18
C SER A 60 30.15 20.97 26.82
N VAL A 61 29.31 21.67 27.58
CA VAL A 61 27.87 21.77 27.41
C VAL A 61 27.43 23.23 27.44
N THR A 62 26.27 23.54 26.85
CA THR A 62 25.66 24.89 26.87
C THR A 62 24.63 25.06 27.99
N CYS A 63 24.25 23.97 28.67
CA CYS A 63 23.36 23.91 29.82
C CYS A 63 23.67 22.67 30.66
N GLY A 64 23.33 22.68 31.95
CA GLY A 64 23.52 21.55 32.85
C GLY A 64 24.98 21.32 33.27
N LYS A 65 25.33 20.05 33.49
CA LYS A 65 26.63 19.61 34.03
C LYS A 65 27.58 19.24 32.89
N GLY A 66 28.79 19.80 32.90
CA GLY A 66 29.83 19.47 31.94
C GLY A 66 31.23 19.60 32.54
N TYR A 67 32.23 19.69 31.69
CA TYR A 67 33.63 19.86 32.09
C TYR A 67 34.35 20.88 31.20
N LYS A 68 35.37 21.52 31.77
CA LYS A 68 36.36 22.34 31.08
C LYS A 68 37.70 21.61 31.08
N GLN A 69 38.48 21.76 30.02
CA GLN A 69 39.79 21.15 29.88
C GLN A 69 40.86 22.22 29.73
N ARG A 70 42.09 21.93 30.18
CA ARG A 70 43.25 22.78 29.92
C ARG A 70 44.45 21.91 29.57
N LEU A 71 45.38 22.50 28.84
CA LEU A 71 46.66 21.86 28.56
C LEU A 71 47.54 21.87 29.80
N VAL A 72 48.17 20.74 30.13
CA VAL A 72 49.11 20.61 31.24
C VAL A 72 50.36 19.92 30.69
N SER A 73 51.51 20.58 30.77
CA SER A 73 52.78 20.06 30.29
C SER A 73 53.88 20.23 31.34
N CYS A 74 54.83 19.30 31.32
CA CYS A 74 56.05 19.37 32.12
C CYS A 74 57.17 19.93 31.23
N SER A 75 57.81 21.01 31.65
CA SER A 75 58.88 21.62 30.86
C SER A 75 60.06 22.02 31.71
N GLU A 76 61.24 21.86 31.14
CA GLU A 76 62.52 22.23 31.72
C GLU A 76 62.73 23.74 31.60
N ILE A 77 63.15 24.40 32.69
CA ILE A 77 63.44 25.84 32.70
C ILE A 77 64.93 26.10 32.77
N TYR A 78 65.40 27.07 31.98
CA TYR A 78 66.77 27.57 31.99
C TYR A 78 66.79 29.09 32.08
N THR A 79 67.64 29.66 32.92
CA THR A 79 67.90 31.10 32.97
C THR A 79 68.56 31.57 31.66
N GLY A 80 67.77 32.12 30.72
CA GLY A 80 68.29 32.81 29.53
C GLY A 80 67.61 32.54 28.18
N LYS A 81 66.52 31.76 28.11
CA LYS A 81 65.69 31.67 26.89
C LYS A 81 64.26 32.11 27.18
N GLU A 82 63.76 33.04 26.38
CA GLU A 82 62.43 33.68 26.54
C GLU A 82 61.29 32.84 25.96
N ASN A 83 61.60 31.72 25.27
CA ASN A 83 60.61 30.90 24.56
C ASN A 83 60.58 29.47 25.09
N TYR A 84 59.42 29.09 25.65
CA TYR A 84 59.09 27.75 26.14
C TYR A 84 58.85 26.79 24.96
N GLU A 85 59.64 25.73 24.86
CA GLU A 85 59.41 24.67 23.88
C GLU A 85 58.51 23.59 24.50
N TYR A 86 57.31 23.42 23.95
CA TYR A 86 56.35 22.42 24.42
C TYR A 86 56.85 21.01 24.06
N SER A 87 57.55 20.36 24.98
CA SER A 87 57.93 18.95 24.87
C SER A 87 56.73 18.05 25.22
N TYR A 88 56.37 17.13 24.34
CA TYR A 88 55.19 16.28 24.46
C TYR A 88 55.42 14.97 25.23
N GLN A 89 56.60 14.76 25.86
CA GLN A 89 57.01 13.37 26.09
C GLN A 89 57.60 12.92 27.44
N THR A 90 57.70 13.73 28.50
CA THR A 90 58.15 13.17 29.79
C THR A 90 57.59 13.90 31.02
N THR A 91 56.60 13.29 31.67
CA THR A 91 56.11 13.68 33.02
C THR A 91 57.05 13.23 34.16
N ILE A 92 58.15 12.55 33.82
CA ILE A 92 58.98 11.77 34.76
C ILE A 92 59.83 12.66 35.69
N ASN A 93 60.12 13.91 35.29
CA ASN A 93 61.05 14.77 36.01
C ASN A 93 60.38 15.97 36.69
N CYS A 94 59.05 16.12 36.58
CA CYS A 94 58.35 17.25 37.19
C CYS A 94 58.04 17.02 38.68
N PRO A 95 58.20 18.06 39.52
CA PRO A 95 57.94 17.95 40.95
C PRO A 95 56.45 17.83 41.25
N GLY A 96 56.11 17.02 42.25
CA GLY A 96 54.74 16.92 42.76
C GLY A 96 53.76 16.21 41.82
N THR A 97 52.47 16.32 42.13
CA THR A 97 51.40 15.73 41.33
C THR A 97 51.04 16.63 40.15
N GLN A 98 50.74 16.02 39.01
CA GLN A 98 50.27 16.75 37.83
C GLN A 98 49.02 17.56 38.17
N PRO A 99 49.00 18.88 37.87
CA PRO A 99 47.81 19.70 38.03
C PRO A 99 46.62 19.13 37.24
N PRO A 100 45.38 19.27 37.72
CA PRO A 100 44.22 18.72 37.02
C PRO A 100 44.08 19.35 35.64
N SER A 101 43.94 18.50 34.63
CA SER A 101 43.66 18.90 33.24
C SER A 101 42.16 19.04 32.95
N VAL A 102 41.29 18.64 33.89
CA VAL A 102 39.82 18.67 33.77
C VAL A 102 39.21 19.28 35.04
N HIS A 103 38.23 20.16 34.87
CA HIS A 103 37.46 20.76 35.97
C HIS A 103 35.96 20.75 35.65
N PRO A 104 35.07 20.38 36.60
CA PRO A 104 33.62 20.39 36.37
C PRO A 104 33.10 21.82 36.17
N CYS A 105 32.08 21.97 35.32
CA CYS A 105 31.32 23.20 35.15
C CYS A 105 29.81 22.93 35.27
N TYR A 106 29.11 23.88 35.89
CA TYR A 106 27.67 23.84 36.10
C TYR A 106 27.06 25.10 35.48
N LEU A 107 26.29 24.92 34.42
CA LEU A 107 25.53 25.99 33.77
C LEU A 107 24.07 25.95 34.19
N ARG A 108 23.26 26.89 33.68
CA ARG A 108 21.80 26.88 33.85
C ARG A 108 21.20 25.53 33.45
N GLU A 109 20.12 25.13 34.10
CA GLU A 109 19.39 23.90 33.77
C GLU A 109 19.03 23.86 32.28
N CYS A 110 19.07 22.67 31.70
CA CYS A 110 18.72 22.50 30.29
C CYS A 110 17.23 22.73 30.08
N PRO A 111 16.85 23.47 29.02
CA PRO A 111 15.44 23.64 28.70
C PRO A 111 14.80 22.27 28.46
N VAL A 112 13.67 22.04 29.12
CA VAL A 112 12.87 20.83 28.91
C VAL A 112 12.25 20.93 27.52
N SER A 113 12.49 19.92 26.70
CA SER A 113 11.91 19.81 25.37
C SER A 113 10.83 18.73 25.38
N ALA A 114 9.66 19.02 24.81
CA ALA A 114 8.59 18.04 24.71
C ALA A 114 8.24 17.77 23.26
N THR A 115 7.90 16.52 22.97
CA THR A 115 7.56 16.06 21.63
C THR A 115 6.38 15.11 21.67
N TRP A 116 5.56 15.12 20.62
CA TRP A 116 4.46 14.18 20.48
C TRP A 116 4.98 12.75 20.25
N ARG A 117 4.47 11.81 21.01
CA ARG A 117 4.72 10.36 20.87
C ARG A 117 3.40 9.69 20.53
N VAL A 118 3.44 8.81 19.52
CA VAL A 118 2.26 8.09 19.02
C VAL A 118 2.46 6.59 19.19
N GLY A 119 1.43 5.91 19.65
CA GLY A 119 1.37 4.45 19.68
C GLY A 119 0.89 3.85 18.35
N ASN A 120 0.84 2.52 18.31
CA ASN A 120 0.26 1.79 17.19
C ASN A 120 -1.26 2.01 17.13
N TRP A 121 -1.83 1.89 15.93
CA TRP A 121 -3.28 1.83 15.76
C TRP A 121 -3.83 0.55 16.37
N GLY A 122 -4.90 0.67 17.16
CA GLY A 122 -5.67 -0.45 17.67
C GLY A 122 -6.55 -1.09 16.60
N SER A 123 -7.32 -2.09 17.00
CA SER A 123 -8.31 -2.74 16.13
C SER A 123 -9.39 -1.74 15.67
N CYS A 124 -9.94 -1.98 14.47
CA CYS A 124 -11.08 -1.21 13.99
C CYS A 124 -12.29 -1.43 14.93
N SER A 125 -13.08 -0.38 15.18
CA SER A 125 -14.27 -0.44 16.04
C SER A 125 -15.33 -1.42 15.53
N VAL A 126 -15.24 -1.82 14.26
CA VAL A 126 -16.14 -2.77 13.60
C VAL A 126 -15.34 -3.94 13.02
N SER A 127 -15.95 -5.12 13.03
CA SER A 127 -15.43 -6.31 12.36
C SER A 127 -15.71 -6.34 10.86
N CYS A 128 -16.60 -5.46 10.35
CA CYS A 128 -16.92 -5.34 8.94
C CYS A 128 -17.48 -3.94 8.60
N GLY A 129 -17.30 -3.49 7.35
CA GLY A 129 -17.78 -2.18 6.89
C GLY A 129 -16.88 -1.00 7.27
N VAL A 130 -17.47 0.17 7.47
CA VAL A 130 -16.78 1.42 7.84
C VAL A 130 -16.77 1.58 9.35
N GLY A 131 -15.59 1.74 9.96
CA GLY A 131 -15.44 2.02 11.38
C GLY A 131 -14.33 3.00 11.68
N VAL A 132 -13.94 3.10 12.95
CA VAL A 132 -12.89 3.99 13.43
C VAL A 132 -11.87 3.19 14.23
N THR A 133 -10.58 3.46 14.01
CA THR A 133 -9.50 2.95 14.85
C THR A 133 -8.90 4.09 15.67
N HIS A 134 -8.41 3.75 16.86
CA HIS A 134 -7.81 4.66 17.84
C HIS A 134 -6.34 4.32 18.05
N ARG A 135 -5.51 5.32 18.32
CA ARG A 135 -4.12 5.15 18.80
C ARG A 135 -3.85 6.07 19.97
N SER A 136 -2.85 5.75 20.79
CA SER A 136 -2.40 6.68 21.84
C SER A 136 -1.61 7.84 21.25
N VAL A 137 -1.87 9.06 21.72
CA VAL A 137 -1.12 10.27 21.37
C VAL A 137 -0.80 11.03 22.66
N GLN A 138 0.47 11.09 23.03
CA GLN A 138 0.92 11.69 24.29
C GLN A 138 2.02 12.71 24.04
N CYS A 139 1.99 13.83 24.77
CA CYS A 139 3.09 14.81 24.77
C CYS A 139 4.04 14.43 25.90
N LEU A 140 5.26 14.03 25.56
CA LEU A 140 6.27 13.58 26.52
C LEU A 140 7.52 14.46 26.44
N THR A 141 8.15 14.69 27.59
CA THR A 141 9.47 15.33 27.68
C THR A 141 10.58 14.39 27.21
N ASN A 142 11.80 14.90 27.13
CA ASN A 142 13.01 14.11 26.92
C ASN A 142 13.31 13.09 28.04
N GLU A 143 12.57 13.09 29.15
CA GLU A 143 12.62 12.10 30.24
C GLU A 143 11.35 11.23 30.30
N ASP A 144 10.57 11.17 29.21
CA ASP A 144 9.32 10.41 29.08
C ASP A 144 8.22 10.79 30.09
N GLN A 145 8.28 12.00 30.66
CA GLN A 145 7.24 12.51 31.55
C GLN A 145 6.15 13.25 30.78
N PRO A 146 4.87 13.13 31.16
CA PRO A 146 3.77 13.89 30.56
C PRO A 146 4.00 15.40 30.63
N SER A 147 3.73 16.09 29.52
CA SER A 147 3.94 17.54 29.41
C SER A 147 2.85 18.24 28.60
N HIS A 148 2.78 19.57 28.73
CA HIS A 148 1.94 20.45 27.93
C HIS A 148 2.75 21.37 27.01
N LEU A 149 4.08 21.16 26.92
CA LEU A 149 4.97 22.00 26.12
C LEU A 149 4.91 21.70 24.61
N CYS A 150 4.17 20.67 24.17
CA CYS A 150 4.04 20.34 22.75
C CYS A 150 3.07 21.29 22.03
N PRO A 151 3.41 21.78 20.82
CA PRO A 151 2.51 22.60 20.01
C PRO A 151 1.23 21.84 19.63
N ALA A 152 0.06 22.45 19.88
CA ALA A 152 -1.25 21.82 19.67
C ALA A 152 -1.60 21.66 18.19
N ASP A 153 -1.11 22.56 17.33
CA ASP A 153 -1.23 22.54 15.87
C ASP A 153 -0.52 21.34 15.23
N LEU A 154 0.53 20.84 15.90
CA LEU A 154 1.27 19.65 15.47
C LEU A 154 0.75 18.36 16.13
N LYS A 155 -0.37 18.41 16.88
CA LYS A 155 -0.92 17.22 17.55
C LYS A 155 -1.34 16.18 16.50
N PRO A 156 -0.75 14.97 16.49
CA PRO A 156 -1.14 13.93 15.55
C PRO A 156 -2.57 13.43 15.78
N GLU A 157 -3.20 12.93 14.73
CA GLU A 157 -4.57 12.39 14.80
C GLU A 157 -4.66 11.20 15.76
N GLU A 158 -5.62 11.22 16.68
CA GLU A 158 -5.86 10.13 17.63
C GLU A 158 -6.82 9.07 17.09
N ARG A 159 -7.60 9.43 16.06
CA ARG A 159 -8.64 8.60 15.42
C ARG A 159 -8.52 8.65 13.90
N LYS A 160 -8.75 7.52 13.24
CA LYS A 160 -8.78 7.42 11.77
C LYS A 160 -9.86 6.44 11.31
N THR A 161 -10.47 6.72 10.14
CA THR A 161 -11.44 5.82 9.51
C THR A 161 -10.75 4.55 9.00
N CYS A 162 -11.34 3.39 9.30
CA CYS A 162 -10.93 2.07 8.80
C CYS A 162 -12.05 1.43 7.98
N HIS A 163 -11.66 0.68 6.95
CA HIS A 163 -12.57 -0.08 6.08
C HIS A 163 -12.23 -1.56 6.19
N ASN A 164 -13.14 -2.36 6.77
CA ASN A 164 -12.97 -3.79 6.88
C ASN A 164 -13.90 -4.50 5.88
N ILE A 165 -13.36 -4.77 4.69
CA ILE A 165 -14.11 -5.29 3.52
C ILE A 165 -14.35 -6.80 3.63
N TYR A 166 -13.59 -7.53 4.47
CA TYR A 166 -13.44 -8.97 4.33
C TYR A 166 -14.52 -9.85 4.98
N HIS A 167 -15.43 -9.32 5.80
CA HIS A 167 -16.41 -10.15 6.51
C HIS A 167 -17.77 -9.46 6.73
N CYS A 168 -18.32 -8.81 5.70
CA CYS A 168 -19.77 -8.58 5.71
C CYS A 168 -20.43 -9.85 5.16
N GLU A 169 -21.23 -10.56 5.97
CA GLU A 169 -22.16 -11.56 5.43
C GLU A 169 -23.05 -10.85 4.40
N LEU A 170 -22.80 -11.06 3.11
CA LEU A 170 -23.64 -10.53 2.06
C LEU A 170 -24.75 -11.56 1.78
N PRO A 171 -26.01 -11.11 1.68
CA PRO A 171 -27.12 -12.03 1.45
C PRO A 171 -26.94 -12.75 0.11
N GLN A 172 -27.18 -14.06 0.09
CA GLN A 172 -27.11 -14.87 -1.13
C GLN A 172 -28.47 -14.99 -1.85
N ASN A 173 -29.56 -14.68 -1.16
CA ASN A 173 -30.93 -14.74 -1.67
C ASN A 173 -31.84 -13.73 -0.95
N CYS A 174 -33.07 -13.52 -1.43
CA CYS A 174 -33.99 -12.55 -0.85
C CYS A 174 -34.42 -12.91 0.57
N LYS A 175 -34.47 -14.20 0.92
CA LYS A 175 -34.77 -14.65 2.28
C LYS A 175 -33.67 -14.22 3.27
N GLU A 176 -32.42 -14.24 2.85
CA GLU A 176 -31.31 -13.76 3.65
C GLU A 176 -31.27 -12.23 3.75
N VAL A 177 -31.68 -11.49 2.70
CA VAL A 177 -31.91 -10.04 2.80
C VAL A 177 -32.88 -9.73 3.93
N LYS A 178 -34.02 -10.44 3.98
CA LYS A 178 -35.03 -10.28 5.04
C LYS A 178 -34.44 -10.53 6.43
N ARG A 179 -33.60 -11.57 6.58
CA ARG A 179 -32.95 -11.93 7.85
C ARG A 179 -31.89 -10.90 8.28
N LEU A 180 -30.97 -10.54 7.38
CA LEU A 180 -29.80 -9.71 7.68
C LEU A 180 -30.13 -8.22 7.81
N LYS A 181 -31.04 -7.71 6.97
CA LYS A 181 -31.41 -6.29 6.95
C LYS A 181 -32.68 -5.98 7.73
N SER A 182 -33.36 -7.01 8.27
CA SER A 182 -34.64 -6.89 8.97
C SER A 182 -35.68 -6.07 8.18
N THR A 183 -35.71 -6.23 6.85
CA THR A 183 -36.62 -5.53 5.93
C THR A 183 -37.63 -6.49 5.31
N SER A 184 -38.83 -6.00 5.05
CA SER A 184 -39.90 -6.72 4.33
C SER A 184 -40.38 -5.96 3.10
N GLU A 185 -39.57 -5.03 2.60
CA GLU A 185 -39.88 -4.22 1.42
C GLU A 185 -39.46 -4.93 0.14
N ASP A 186 -40.33 -4.90 -0.86
CA ASP A 186 -39.97 -5.35 -2.21
C ASP A 186 -39.04 -4.32 -2.87
N GLY A 187 -38.01 -4.78 -3.59
CA GLY A 187 -37.02 -3.87 -4.15
C GLY A 187 -35.77 -4.53 -4.69
N GLU A 188 -34.85 -3.69 -5.14
CA GLU A 188 -33.55 -4.12 -5.67
C GLU A 188 -32.52 -4.30 -4.55
N TYR A 189 -31.91 -5.48 -4.48
CA TYR A 189 -30.88 -5.80 -3.50
C TYR A 189 -29.63 -6.37 -4.18
N PHE A 190 -28.47 -6.05 -3.61
CA PHE A 190 -27.22 -6.66 -4.03
C PHE A 190 -27.03 -8.00 -3.32
N LEU A 191 -26.96 -9.07 -4.10
CA LEU A 191 -26.79 -10.44 -3.63
C LEU A 191 -25.45 -11.00 -4.07
N LEU A 192 -24.80 -11.78 -3.21
CA LEU A 192 -23.55 -12.47 -3.54
C LEU A 192 -23.87 -13.85 -4.13
N ILE A 193 -23.77 -13.96 -5.46
CA ILE A 193 -24.10 -15.17 -6.22
C ILE A 193 -22.84 -15.67 -6.92
N GLN A 194 -22.42 -16.89 -6.62
CA GLN A 194 -21.20 -17.51 -7.20
C GLN A 194 -19.94 -16.61 -7.12
N GLY A 195 -19.79 -15.86 -6.01
CA GLY A 195 -18.66 -14.95 -5.79
C GLY A 195 -18.76 -13.60 -6.51
N LYS A 196 -19.87 -13.32 -7.21
CA LYS A 196 -20.13 -12.03 -7.86
C LYS A 196 -21.29 -11.32 -7.19
N LEU A 197 -21.19 -9.99 -7.09
CA LEU A 197 -22.28 -9.16 -6.58
C LEU A 197 -23.22 -8.82 -7.73
N LEU A 198 -24.45 -9.32 -7.68
CA LEU A 198 -25.48 -9.05 -8.68
C LEU A 198 -26.65 -8.28 -8.06
N LYS A 199 -27.28 -7.42 -8.85
CA LYS A 199 -28.46 -6.68 -8.44
C LYS A 199 -29.71 -7.50 -8.82
N ILE A 200 -30.44 -7.95 -7.80
CA ILE A 200 -31.61 -8.82 -7.94
C ILE A 200 -32.81 -8.13 -7.29
N PHE A 201 -33.93 -8.16 -8.00
CA PHE A 201 -35.20 -7.65 -7.52
C PHE A 201 -35.90 -8.72 -6.69
N CYS A 202 -36.10 -8.43 -5.40
CA CYS A 202 -36.83 -9.26 -4.47
C CYS A 202 -38.30 -8.82 -4.42
N VAL A 203 -39.21 -9.77 -4.59
CA VAL A 203 -40.66 -9.53 -4.48
C VAL A 203 -41.30 -10.50 -3.49
N GLY A 204 -42.37 -10.08 -2.83
CA GLY A 204 -43.02 -10.89 -1.81
C GLY A 204 -42.20 -10.97 -0.52
N MET A 205 -41.43 -9.92 -0.19
CA MET A 205 -40.58 -9.84 1.01
C MET A 205 -41.37 -9.92 2.32
N GLN A 206 -42.64 -9.55 2.29
CA GLN A 206 -43.61 -9.78 3.38
C GLN A 206 -43.95 -11.25 3.59
N SER A 207 -43.84 -12.09 2.55
CA SER A 207 -44.12 -13.53 2.63
C SER A 207 -42.94 -14.32 3.20
N ASP A 208 -43.17 -15.59 3.52
CA ASP A 208 -42.11 -16.52 3.97
C ASP A 208 -41.20 -17.00 2.82
N HIS A 209 -41.62 -16.77 1.57
CA HIS A 209 -40.99 -17.30 0.36
C HIS A 209 -40.84 -16.17 -0.67
N PRO A 210 -39.97 -15.18 -0.42
CA PRO A 210 -39.70 -14.13 -1.39
C PRO A 210 -39.13 -14.74 -2.68
N LYS A 211 -39.38 -14.07 -3.80
CA LYS A 211 -38.95 -14.51 -5.13
C LYS A 211 -37.93 -13.55 -5.73
N GLU A 212 -37.00 -14.12 -6.48
CA GLU A 212 -35.89 -13.43 -7.13
C GLU A 212 -36.17 -13.17 -8.62
N TYR A 213 -35.92 -11.94 -9.04
CA TYR A 213 -36.07 -11.51 -10.43
C TYR A 213 -34.85 -10.72 -10.90
N ILE A 214 -34.51 -10.87 -12.18
CA ILE A 214 -33.55 -10.00 -12.87
C ILE A 214 -34.33 -8.87 -13.51
N THR A 215 -33.93 -7.63 -13.23
CA THR A 215 -34.48 -6.46 -13.90
C THR A 215 -33.76 -6.22 -15.24
N LEU A 216 -34.55 -6.13 -16.30
CA LEU A 216 -34.08 -5.93 -17.66
C LEU A 216 -34.06 -4.42 -17.97
N VAL A 217 -32.86 -3.84 -18.00
CA VAL A 217 -32.65 -2.37 -18.04
C VAL A 217 -33.29 -1.72 -19.28
N HIS A 218 -33.28 -2.42 -20.41
CA HIS A 218 -33.81 -1.93 -21.69
C HIS A 218 -35.31 -2.15 -21.87
N GLY A 219 -35.99 -2.75 -20.87
CA GLY A 219 -37.45 -2.87 -20.83
C GLY A 219 -38.08 -3.59 -22.02
N ASP A 220 -39.36 -3.28 -22.28
CA ASP A 220 -40.26 -4.08 -23.12
C ASP A 220 -39.89 -4.13 -24.62
N SER A 221 -39.15 -3.13 -25.14
CA SER A 221 -38.82 -3.04 -26.57
C SER A 221 -37.72 -4.01 -27.02
N GLU A 222 -36.86 -4.43 -26.10
CA GLU A 222 -35.74 -5.32 -26.39
C GLU A 222 -35.86 -6.67 -25.68
N ASN A 223 -36.96 -6.87 -24.92
CA ASN A 223 -37.19 -8.06 -24.11
C ASN A 223 -38.62 -8.56 -24.32
N PHE A 224 -38.81 -9.48 -25.27
CA PHE A 224 -40.14 -9.95 -25.66
C PHE A 224 -40.12 -11.38 -26.19
N SER A 225 -41.25 -12.08 -26.09
CA SER A 225 -41.53 -13.40 -26.66
C SER A 225 -42.77 -13.28 -27.55
N GLU A 226 -42.72 -13.91 -28.72
CA GLU A 226 -43.78 -13.82 -29.72
C GLU A 226 -44.05 -15.17 -30.39
N VAL A 227 -45.33 -15.55 -30.36
CA VAL A 227 -45.87 -16.61 -31.18
C VAL A 227 -46.70 -15.97 -32.30
N TYR A 228 -46.20 -16.05 -33.53
CA TYR A 228 -46.80 -15.41 -34.69
C TYR A 228 -48.12 -16.08 -35.07
N GLY A 229 -49.18 -15.30 -35.16
CA GLY A 229 -50.54 -15.81 -35.35
C GLY A 229 -51.02 -15.93 -36.78
N HIS A 230 -50.26 -15.44 -37.76
CA HIS A 230 -50.66 -15.54 -39.17
C HIS A 230 -50.12 -16.83 -39.78
N ARG A 231 -51.03 -17.63 -40.30
CA ARG A 231 -50.78 -18.90 -40.98
C ARG A 231 -50.90 -18.72 -42.50
N LEU A 232 -49.91 -19.19 -43.23
CA LEU A 232 -49.94 -19.19 -44.70
C LEU A 232 -51.04 -20.15 -45.22
N HIS A 233 -51.73 -19.75 -46.29
CA HIS A 233 -52.69 -20.64 -46.96
C HIS A 233 -52.01 -21.87 -47.59
N ASN A 234 -50.81 -21.69 -48.15
CA ASN A 234 -49.96 -22.79 -48.61
C ASN A 234 -48.83 -23.05 -47.58
N PRO A 235 -48.87 -24.16 -46.83
CA PRO A 235 -47.89 -24.43 -45.79
C PRO A 235 -46.50 -24.80 -46.33
N THR A 236 -46.34 -25.13 -47.61
CA THR A 236 -45.05 -25.53 -48.20
C THR A 236 -44.27 -24.38 -48.84
N GLU A 237 -44.78 -23.16 -48.81
CA GLU A 237 -44.11 -21.98 -49.37
C GLU A 237 -43.65 -21.03 -48.26
N CYS A 238 -42.56 -20.31 -48.50
CA CYS A 238 -42.08 -19.22 -47.65
C CYS A 238 -41.97 -17.95 -48.51
N PRO A 239 -43.08 -17.21 -48.70
CA PRO A 239 -43.08 -16.04 -49.57
C PRO A 239 -42.14 -14.93 -49.02
N TYR A 240 -41.75 -14.01 -49.90
CA TYR A 240 -40.95 -12.82 -49.54
C TYR A 240 -39.58 -13.11 -48.92
N ASN A 241 -38.94 -14.24 -49.27
CA ASN A 241 -37.68 -14.69 -48.67
C ASN A 241 -37.74 -14.78 -47.13
N GLY A 242 -38.91 -15.10 -46.57
CA GLY A 242 -39.12 -15.17 -45.12
C GLY A 242 -39.38 -13.84 -44.43
N SER A 243 -39.50 -12.73 -45.19
CA SER A 243 -39.85 -11.43 -44.63
C SER A 243 -41.31 -11.38 -44.19
N ARG A 244 -41.55 -10.84 -42.99
CA ARG A 244 -42.91 -10.61 -42.47
C ARG A 244 -43.64 -9.55 -43.27
N ARG A 245 -44.90 -9.82 -43.56
CA ARG A 245 -45.81 -8.91 -44.27
C ARG A 245 -47.19 -9.01 -43.65
N ASP A 246 -47.70 -7.87 -43.19
CA ASP A 246 -49.05 -7.78 -42.62
C ASP A 246 -50.12 -7.89 -43.73
N ASP A 247 -49.76 -7.61 -44.98
CA ASP A 247 -50.55 -7.72 -46.21
C ASP A 247 -50.47 -9.11 -46.86
N CYS A 248 -50.24 -10.18 -46.08
CA CYS A 248 -50.15 -11.53 -46.62
C CYS A 248 -51.52 -12.20 -46.79
N HIS A 249 -51.66 -13.07 -47.81
CA HIS A 249 -52.81 -13.96 -47.94
C HIS A 249 -52.69 -15.07 -46.88
N CYS A 250 -53.16 -14.78 -45.67
CA CYS A 250 -52.96 -15.59 -44.48
C CYS A 250 -54.24 -15.71 -43.65
N ARG A 251 -54.34 -16.78 -42.85
CA ARG A 251 -55.39 -16.97 -41.85
C ARG A 251 -54.87 -16.61 -40.46
N LYS A 252 -55.73 -16.05 -39.60
CA LYS A 252 -55.43 -15.77 -38.18
C LYS A 252 -56.28 -16.66 -37.29
N ASP A 253 -56.08 -17.97 -37.42
CA ASP A 253 -56.84 -19.02 -36.72
C ASP A 253 -56.06 -19.70 -35.59
N TYR A 254 -54.79 -19.31 -35.37
CA TYR A 254 -53.98 -19.87 -34.32
C TYR A 254 -54.22 -19.16 -32.98
N THR A 255 -55.07 -19.77 -32.15
CA THR A 255 -55.49 -19.17 -30.88
C THR A 255 -54.33 -18.98 -29.90
N ALA A 256 -53.37 -19.91 -29.86
CA ALA A 256 -52.18 -19.85 -29.01
C ALA A 256 -51.17 -18.74 -29.37
N ALA A 257 -51.44 -17.95 -30.42
CA ALA A 257 -50.61 -16.82 -30.80
C ALA A 257 -50.68 -15.68 -29.78
N GLY A 258 -49.59 -14.93 -29.66
CA GLY A 258 -49.54 -13.76 -28.80
C GLY A 258 -48.18 -13.11 -28.73
N PHE A 259 -48.12 -12.02 -27.97
CA PHE A 259 -46.92 -11.24 -27.75
C PHE A 259 -46.84 -10.82 -26.29
N SER A 260 -45.75 -11.18 -25.63
CA SER A 260 -45.46 -10.80 -24.25
C SER A 260 -44.10 -10.11 -24.17
N SER A 261 -44.06 -8.99 -23.45
CA SER A 261 -42.85 -8.21 -23.16
C SER A 261 -42.50 -8.32 -21.67
N PHE A 262 -41.22 -8.14 -21.33
CA PHE A 262 -40.70 -8.43 -20.00
C PHE A 262 -39.82 -7.29 -19.47
N GLN A 263 -40.21 -6.74 -18.31
CA GLN A 263 -39.36 -5.81 -17.56
C GLN A 263 -38.50 -6.52 -16.51
N LYS A 264 -39.01 -7.65 -16.01
CA LYS A 264 -38.30 -8.50 -15.05
C LYS A 264 -38.56 -9.96 -15.39
N ILE A 265 -37.54 -10.80 -15.21
CA ILE A 265 -37.63 -12.24 -15.45
C ILE A 265 -37.22 -13.00 -14.20
N ARG A 266 -37.95 -14.06 -13.88
CA ARG A 266 -37.72 -14.82 -12.66
C ARG A 266 -36.50 -15.71 -12.82
N ILE A 267 -35.64 -15.77 -11.81
CA ILE A 267 -34.45 -16.62 -11.81
C ILE A 267 -34.42 -17.52 -10.58
N ASP A 268 -33.96 -18.74 -10.75
CA ASP A 268 -33.50 -19.60 -9.66
C ASP A 268 -32.00 -19.39 -9.46
N LEU A 269 -31.62 -18.78 -8.33
CA LEU A 269 -30.22 -18.48 -8.01
C LEU A 269 -29.36 -19.72 -7.72
N THR A 270 -29.98 -20.86 -7.43
CA THR A 270 -29.28 -22.11 -7.15
C THR A 270 -28.83 -22.77 -8.45
N THR A 271 -29.74 -22.84 -9.41
CA THR A 271 -29.50 -23.48 -10.72
C THR A 271 -29.00 -22.49 -11.77
N MET A 272 -29.07 -21.19 -11.49
CA MET A 272 -28.83 -20.10 -12.44
C MET A 272 -29.71 -20.24 -13.70
N GLN A 273 -30.97 -20.68 -13.53
CA GLN A 273 -31.93 -20.85 -14.63
C GLN A 273 -33.08 -19.86 -14.54
N ILE A 274 -33.54 -19.39 -15.70
CA ILE A 274 -34.72 -18.53 -15.78
C ILE A 274 -35.98 -19.38 -15.67
N ILE A 275 -36.90 -18.99 -14.79
CA ILE A 275 -38.22 -19.61 -14.64
C ILE A 275 -39.15 -18.93 -15.64
N THR A 276 -39.26 -19.54 -16.80
CA THR A 276 -39.86 -18.95 -18.00
C THR A 276 -41.38 -18.90 -18.03
N THR A 277 -42.01 -19.73 -17.21
CA THR A 277 -43.46 -19.78 -17.04
C THR A 277 -43.96 -18.75 -16.04
N ASP A 278 -43.08 -18.07 -15.30
CA ASP A 278 -43.47 -17.02 -14.37
C ASP A 278 -43.67 -15.69 -15.13
N LEU A 279 -44.92 -15.29 -15.25
CA LEU A 279 -45.35 -14.12 -16.01
C LEU A 279 -45.71 -12.92 -15.11
N GLN A 280 -45.33 -12.92 -13.83
CA GLN A 280 -45.72 -11.90 -12.86
C GLN A 280 -45.40 -10.46 -13.32
N PHE A 281 -44.27 -10.25 -14.00
CA PHE A 281 -43.84 -8.96 -14.53
C PHE A 281 -43.83 -8.91 -16.06
N ALA A 282 -44.56 -9.82 -16.71
CA ALA A 282 -44.74 -9.82 -18.14
C ALA A 282 -45.97 -8.97 -18.51
N ARG A 283 -45.87 -8.25 -19.63
CA ARG A 283 -46.99 -7.51 -20.23
C ARG A 283 -47.33 -8.12 -21.58
N THR A 284 -48.54 -8.66 -21.69
CA THR A 284 -49.07 -9.18 -22.96
C THR A 284 -49.81 -8.06 -23.69
N SER A 285 -49.33 -7.67 -24.86
CA SER A 285 -49.97 -6.62 -25.69
C SER A 285 -51.00 -7.20 -26.66
N GLU A 286 -50.81 -8.45 -27.10
CA GLU A 286 -51.66 -9.11 -28.09
C GLU A 286 -51.80 -10.61 -27.79
N GLY A 287 -52.99 -11.16 -28.06
CA GLY A 287 -53.24 -12.61 -28.02
C GLY A 287 -53.09 -13.24 -26.64
N HIS A 288 -52.63 -14.50 -26.60
CA HIS A 288 -52.37 -15.22 -25.36
C HIS A 288 -51.01 -14.88 -24.76
N PRO A 289 -50.86 -14.95 -23.42
CA PRO A 289 -49.57 -14.74 -22.78
C PRO A 289 -48.54 -15.77 -23.28
N VAL A 290 -47.42 -15.27 -23.78
CA VAL A 290 -46.33 -16.11 -24.29
C VAL A 290 -45.24 -16.19 -23.23
N PRO A 291 -44.85 -17.40 -22.78
CA PRO A 291 -43.78 -17.59 -21.81
C PRO A 291 -42.46 -16.96 -22.25
N PHE A 292 -41.64 -16.60 -21.26
CA PHE A 292 -40.33 -16.03 -21.53
C PHE A 292 -39.49 -16.98 -22.38
N ALA A 293 -38.76 -16.44 -23.33
CA ALA A 293 -37.89 -17.17 -24.23
C ALA A 293 -38.56 -18.15 -25.20
N THR A 294 -39.90 -18.19 -25.25
CA THR A 294 -40.67 -18.89 -26.27
C THR A 294 -40.77 -18.06 -27.55
N ALA A 295 -40.57 -18.70 -28.71
CA ALA A 295 -40.95 -18.15 -29.99
C ALA A 295 -41.56 -19.27 -30.83
N GLY A 296 -42.54 -18.92 -31.68
CA GLY A 296 -43.16 -19.90 -32.56
C GLY A 296 -44.05 -19.26 -33.60
N ASP A 297 -44.58 -20.08 -34.49
CA ASP A 297 -45.57 -19.70 -35.49
C ASP A 297 -46.49 -20.88 -35.80
N CYS A 298 -47.57 -20.61 -36.53
CA CYS A 298 -48.46 -21.66 -36.97
C CYS A 298 -47.90 -22.36 -38.21
N TYR A 299 -47.57 -23.66 -38.05
CA TYR A 299 -47.09 -24.63 -39.05
C TYR A 299 -46.85 -24.12 -40.47
N SER A 300 -45.60 -23.71 -40.74
CA SER A 300 -45.02 -23.77 -42.08
C SER A 300 -44.28 -25.10 -42.23
N ALA A 301 -44.66 -25.93 -43.21
CA ALA A 301 -43.90 -27.13 -43.57
C ALA A 301 -42.58 -26.78 -44.29
N ALA A 302 -42.48 -25.55 -44.80
CA ALA A 302 -41.25 -24.95 -45.30
C ALA A 302 -40.37 -24.36 -44.18
N LYS A 303 -39.07 -24.18 -44.46
CA LYS A 303 -38.13 -23.50 -43.54
C LYS A 303 -38.41 -22.00 -43.46
N CYS A 304 -39.43 -21.62 -42.68
CA CYS A 304 -39.94 -20.24 -42.62
C CYS A 304 -40.25 -19.81 -41.18
N PRO A 305 -39.25 -19.71 -40.28
CA PRO A 305 -39.50 -19.31 -38.91
C PRO A 305 -39.98 -17.85 -38.85
N GLN A 306 -41.20 -17.65 -38.36
CA GLN A 306 -41.81 -16.34 -38.19
C GLN A 306 -41.84 -15.91 -36.73
N GLY A 307 -41.89 -16.82 -35.77
CA GLY A 307 -41.83 -16.48 -34.34
C GLY A 307 -40.59 -15.68 -33.94
N ARG A 308 -40.72 -14.80 -32.94
CA ARG A 308 -39.60 -13.97 -32.47
C ARG A 308 -39.47 -14.01 -30.96
N PHE A 309 -38.26 -13.81 -30.48
CA PHE A 309 -37.98 -13.57 -29.07
C PHE A 309 -36.76 -12.65 -28.96
N SER A 310 -36.64 -11.81 -27.96
CA SER A 310 -35.45 -11.00 -27.76
C SER A 310 -35.19 -10.86 -26.28
N ILE A 311 -33.92 -10.81 -25.92
CA ILE A 311 -33.46 -10.50 -24.57
C ILE A 311 -32.22 -9.62 -24.67
N ASN A 312 -32.21 -8.55 -23.89
CA ASN A 312 -31.06 -7.70 -23.66
C ASN A 312 -30.69 -7.72 -22.17
N LEU A 313 -29.55 -8.36 -21.87
CA LEU A 313 -28.99 -8.50 -20.53
C LEU A 313 -27.99 -7.40 -20.16
N TYR A 314 -27.83 -6.38 -21.00
CA TYR A 314 -26.91 -5.28 -20.74
C TYR A 314 -27.21 -4.62 -19.39
N GLY A 315 -26.16 -4.37 -18.61
CA GLY A 315 -26.27 -3.77 -17.28
C GLY A 315 -26.68 -4.72 -16.15
N THR A 316 -27.06 -5.98 -16.45
CA THR A 316 -27.46 -6.95 -15.40
C THR A 316 -26.27 -7.67 -14.76
N GLY A 317 -25.09 -7.66 -15.40
CA GLY A 317 -23.92 -8.44 -14.97
C GLY A 317 -23.98 -9.92 -15.33
N LEU A 318 -25.03 -10.35 -16.05
CA LEU A 318 -25.24 -11.72 -16.50
C LEU A 318 -25.02 -11.86 -18.01
N SER A 319 -24.58 -13.04 -18.43
CA SER A 319 -24.35 -13.39 -19.84
C SER A 319 -24.78 -14.82 -20.08
N LEU A 320 -25.45 -15.08 -21.20
CA LEU A 320 -25.88 -16.43 -21.58
C LEU A 320 -24.70 -17.38 -21.70
N THR A 321 -24.90 -18.63 -21.27
CA THR A 321 -23.90 -19.68 -21.46
C THR A 321 -23.68 -19.99 -22.94
N GLU A 322 -22.47 -20.44 -23.28
CA GLU A 322 -22.15 -20.83 -24.66
C GLU A 322 -23.00 -22.01 -25.13
N SER A 323 -23.36 -22.92 -24.21
CA SER A 323 -24.22 -24.09 -24.49
C SER A 323 -25.72 -23.79 -24.66
N ALA A 324 -26.16 -22.53 -24.49
CA ALA A 324 -27.57 -22.17 -24.68
C ALA A 324 -28.00 -22.41 -26.14
N ARG A 325 -29.09 -23.17 -26.32
CA ARG A 325 -29.66 -23.60 -27.61
C ARG A 325 -31.18 -23.67 -27.57
N TRP A 326 -31.82 -23.43 -28.71
CA TRP A 326 -33.25 -23.70 -28.91
C TRP A 326 -33.54 -25.19 -28.78
N ILE A 327 -34.68 -25.52 -28.18
CA ILE A 327 -35.27 -26.85 -28.21
C ILE A 327 -36.49 -26.78 -29.12
N SER A 328 -36.32 -27.24 -30.35
CA SER A 328 -37.40 -27.26 -31.35
C SER A 328 -38.49 -28.26 -30.96
N GLN A 329 -39.75 -27.86 -31.05
CA GLN A 329 -40.92 -28.73 -30.81
C GLN A 329 -41.79 -28.79 -32.07
N GLY A 330 -42.17 -30.00 -32.51
CA GLY A 330 -43.01 -30.23 -33.70
C GLY A 330 -42.27 -30.86 -34.89
N ASN A 331 -43.02 -31.27 -35.91
CA ASN A 331 -42.52 -32.09 -37.02
C ASN A 331 -41.64 -31.33 -38.05
N TYR A 332 -41.84 -30.01 -38.18
CA TYR A 332 -41.14 -29.16 -39.17
C TYR A 332 -40.49 -27.93 -38.53
N ALA A 333 -40.12 -28.04 -37.25
CA ALA A 333 -39.62 -26.92 -36.49
C ALA A 333 -38.23 -26.47 -36.99
N VAL A 334 -38.13 -25.18 -37.33
CA VAL A 334 -36.89 -24.52 -37.75
C VAL A 334 -36.58 -23.42 -36.75
N SER A 335 -35.31 -23.30 -36.37
CA SER A 335 -34.85 -22.30 -35.42
C SER A 335 -33.50 -21.73 -35.83
N ASP A 336 -33.27 -20.47 -35.49
CA ASP A 336 -32.01 -19.76 -35.70
C ASP A 336 -31.65 -18.97 -34.44
N ILE A 337 -30.35 -18.88 -34.14
CA ILE A 337 -29.81 -18.25 -32.92
C ILE A 337 -28.70 -17.31 -33.33
N LYS A 338 -28.95 -16.01 -33.24
CA LYS A 338 -27.93 -14.99 -33.53
C LYS A 338 -27.33 -14.50 -32.23
N LYS A 339 -26.20 -15.05 -31.79
CA LYS A 339 -25.47 -14.53 -30.63
C LYS A 339 -24.57 -13.38 -31.08
N SER A 340 -24.77 -12.18 -30.55
CA SER A 340 -23.86 -11.06 -30.80
C SER A 340 -22.67 -11.14 -29.82
N PRO A 341 -21.43 -11.30 -30.30
CA PRO A 341 -20.26 -11.39 -29.42
C PRO A 341 -19.89 -10.03 -28.84
N SER A 342 -19.38 -10.05 -27.60
CA SER A 342 -18.86 -8.92 -26.85
C SER A 342 -17.53 -8.39 -27.42
N GLN A 343 -17.55 -7.79 -28.61
CA GLN A 343 -16.43 -6.95 -29.05
C GLN A 343 -16.57 -5.56 -28.42
N GLY A 344 -16.04 -5.40 -27.20
CA GLY A 344 -15.79 -4.09 -26.56
C GLY A 344 -17.00 -3.22 -26.23
N ARG A 345 -18.21 -3.59 -26.66
CA ARG A 345 -19.49 -2.94 -26.36
C ARG A 345 -20.55 -4.04 -26.36
N ASN A 346 -21.10 -4.29 -25.18
CA ASN A 346 -21.98 -5.41 -24.90
C ASN A 346 -23.36 -5.20 -25.55
N CYS A 347 -23.57 -5.83 -26.70
CA CYS A 347 -24.90 -6.13 -27.22
C CYS A 347 -25.01 -7.65 -27.30
N CYS A 348 -25.93 -8.24 -26.54
CA CYS A 348 -26.45 -9.57 -26.82
C CYS A 348 -27.89 -9.35 -27.27
N LEU A 349 -28.14 -9.35 -28.58
CA LEU A 349 -29.48 -9.42 -29.16
C LEU A 349 -29.72 -10.89 -29.45
N LEU A 350 -30.59 -11.57 -28.71
CA LEU A 350 -30.81 -13.01 -28.89
C LEU A 350 -32.25 -13.47 -28.73
N THR A 351 -32.73 -14.11 -29.79
CA THR A 351 -33.89 -14.98 -29.90
C THR A 351 -33.50 -16.43 -29.50
N ALA A 352 -33.49 -16.87 -28.21
CA ALA A 352 -33.87 -18.25 -27.76
C ALA A 352 -33.90 -18.53 -26.25
N PHE A 353 -34.79 -19.44 -25.80
CA PHE A 353 -34.73 -20.13 -24.49
C PHE A 353 -33.32 -20.64 -24.13
N PRO A 354 -32.72 -20.18 -23.03
CA PRO A 354 -31.53 -20.80 -22.48
C PRO A 354 -31.90 -21.93 -21.52
N GLN A 355 -31.37 -23.12 -21.79
CA GLN A 355 -30.94 -24.00 -20.71
C GLN A 355 -29.51 -23.59 -20.35
N ASN A 356 -29.38 -23.05 -19.13
CA ASN A 356 -28.19 -22.62 -18.42
C ASN A 356 -27.63 -21.24 -18.79
N PHE A 357 -27.14 -20.54 -17.77
CA PHE A 357 -26.37 -19.29 -17.81
C PHE A 357 -24.95 -19.56 -17.32
#